data_AF-A0A4P5W209-F1
#
_entry.id   AF-A0A4P5W209-F1
#
_cell.length_a   1.000
_cell.length_b   1.000
_cell.length_c   1.000
_cell.angle_alpha   90.00
_cell.angle_beta   90.00
_cell.angle_gamma   90.00
#
_symmetry.space_group_name_H-M   'P 1'
#
loop_
_entity.id
_entity.type
_entity.pdbx_description
1 polymer ?
#
loop_
_entity_poly.entity_id
_entity_poly.type
_entity_poly.pdbx_seq_one_letter_code
_entity_poly.pdbx_strand_id
1 'polypeptide(L)'
;MTLDPDDLRGLARACAKRFPSAEAQRRYAAVAGLPTDRTVPGDADAAWEVIFQVADERGALARLAAALLKDAPQDETFRALARTLGAATAPERSSRGPLVMGAVGLVLLLGAGWAFFAGGPSGRPEEHSPGAGSKAPVADEPAAAAPVAAQAVNADPVAAEPAASAAAEPVAAQPVATPVAPAPSAAVASPAPSAVAKGATITRLPVGCTGAPAGEIVGYWYAGEKKPGEQGETVTLDRDARVRVDYPRRENHNNFQTHERCVLPRGTRVKVEQGPFDASKGRWWVPVVGGG
;
A
#
# COMPACT_ATOMS: atom_id res chain seq x y z
N MET A 1 5.27 -2.04 -12.07
CA MET A 1 3.81 -2.16 -12.12
C MET A 1 3.30 -1.70 -10.78
N THR A 2 2.61 -0.56 -10.74
CA THR A 2 2.07 0.00 -9.50
C THR A 2 0.65 -0.54 -9.34
N LEU A 3 0.34 -1.11 -8.18
CA LEU A 3 -1.01 -1.60 -7.89
C LEU A 3 -1.93 -0.42 -7.56
N ASP A 4 -3.20 -0.53 -7.94
CA ASP A 4 -4.20 0.47 -7.55
C ASP A 4 -4.36 0.46 -6.01
N PRO A 5 -4.53 1.63 -5.35
CA PRO A 5 -4.70 1.70 -3.90
C PRO A 5 -5.88 0.88 -3.36
N ASP A 6 -6.95 0.68 -4.13
CA ASP A 6 -8.09 -0.15 -3.73
C ASP A 6 -7.75 -1.64 -3.83
N ASP A 7 -6.99 -2.05 -4.85
CA ASP A 7 -6.47 -3.42 -4.99
C ASP A 7 -5.54 -3.77 -3.81
N LEU A 8 -4.68 -2.84 -3.42
CA LEU A 8 -3.78 -2.99 -2.27
C LEU A 8 -4.56 -3.24 -0.96
N ARG A 9 -5.64 -2.48 -0.72
CA ARG A 9 -6.49 -2.67 0.46
C ARG A 9 -7.23 -4.00 0.42
N GLY A 10 -7.71 -4.42 -0.75
CA GLY A 10 -8.32 -5.73 -0.94
C GLY A 10 -7.36 -6.87 -0.61
N LEU A 11 -6.12 -6.79 -1.10
CA LEU A 11 -5.05 -7.75 -0.81
C LEU A 11 -4.63 -7.73 0.66
N ALA A 12 -4.53 -6.56 1.27
CA ALA A 12 -4.19 -6.41 2.68
C ALA A 12 -5.22 -7.11 3.58
N ARG A 13 -6.51 -6.86 3.36
CA ARG A 13 -7.60 -7.53 4.07
C ARG A 13 -7.61 -9.03 3.83
N ALA A 14 -7.32 -9.47 2.59
CA ALA A 14 -7.18 -10.89 2.31
C ALA A 14 -6.05 -11.51 3.16
N CYS A 15 -4.88 -10.88 3.20
CA CYS A 15 -3.73 -11.34 3.97
C CYS A 15 -3.98 -11.31 5.48
N ALA A 16 -4.61 -10.26 6.01
CA ALA A 16 -4.98 -10.16 7.42
C ALA A 16 -5.87 -11.33 7.86
N LYS A 17 -6.80 -11.77 7.00
CA LYS A 17 -7.66 -12.92 7.26
C LYS A 17 -6.90 -14.26 7.30
N ARG A 18 -5.89 -14.45 6.44
CA ARG A 18 -5.12 -15.73 6.38
C ARG A 18 -3.95 -15.76 7.37
N PHE A 19 -3.36 -14.60 7.62
CA PHE A 19 -2.14 -14.41 8.40
C PHE A 19 -2.33 -13.29 9.44
N PRO A 20 -3.21 -13.48 10.44
CA PRO A 20 -3.52 -12.44 11.42
C PRO A 20 -2.41 -12.23 12.45
N SER A 21 -1.46 -13.17 12.58
CA SER A 21 -0.46 -13.13 13.64
C SER A 21 0.62 -12.06 13.38
N ALA A 22 1.03 -11.37 14.44
CA ALA A 22 2.13 -10.41 14.39
C ALA A 22 3.45 -11.04 13.94
N GLU A 23 3.65 -12.34 14.22
CA GLU A 23 4.81 -13.09 13.75
C GLU A 23 4.82 -13.25 12.22
N ALA A 24 3.68 -13.63 11.64
CA ALA A 24 3.56 -13.72 10.19
C ALA A 24 3.80 -12.34 9.55
N GLN A 25 3.19 -11.29 10.08
CA GLN A 25 3.38 -9.91 9.61
C GLN A 25 4.87 -9.51 9.65
N ARG A 26 5.59 -9.75 10.76
CA ARG A 26 7.02 -9.45 10.86
C ARG A 26 7.85 -10.21 9.82
N ARG A 27 7.56 -11.49 9.62
CA ARG A 27 8.24 -12.32 8.62
C ARG A 27 8.04 -11.78 7.21
N TYR A 28 6.83 -11.39 6.84
CA TYR A 28 6.54 -10.82 5.51
C TYR A 28 7.02 -9.38 5.34
N ALA A 29 7.03 -8.59 6.43
CA ALA A 29 7.66 -7.28 6.46
C ALA A 29 9.16 -7.38 6.13
N ALA A 30 9.86 -8.39 6.65
CA ALA A 30 11.25 -8.65 6.29
C ALA A 30 11.43 -9.00 4.81
N VAL A 31 10.52 -9.78 4.22
CA VAL A 31 10.52 -10.09 2.77
C VAL A 31 10.33 -8.81 1.93
N ALA A 32 9.43 -7.93 2.36
CA ALA A 32 9.21 -6.60 1.77
C ALA A 32 10.40 -5.64 1.98
N GLY A 33 11.34 -5.98 2.87
CA GLY A 33 12.47 -5.15 3.23
C GLY A 33 12.13 -4.03 4.22
N LEU A 34 11.05 -4.15 5.00
CA LEU A 34 10.87 -3.26 6.14
C LEU A 34 12.02 -3.47 7.14
N PRO A 35 12.64 -2.39 7.63
CA PRO A 35 13.63 -2.50 8.68
C PRO A 35 12.93 -2.94 9.99
N THR A 36 13.63 -3.76 10.77
CA THR A 36 13.10 -4.44 11.97
C THR A 36 12.74 -3.49 13.11
N ASP A 37 13.22 -2.24 13.05
CA ASP A 37 12.96 -1.17 14.01
C ASP A 37 11.62 -0.45 13.76
N ARG A 38 11.03 -0.60 12.57
CA ARG A 38 9.76 0.05 12.24
C ARG A 38 8.60 -0.70 12.88
N THR A 39 7.86 0.00 13.73
CA THR A 39 6.64 -0.52 14.36
C THR A 39 5.57 -0.78 13.30
N VAL A 40 5.17 -2.05 13.18
CA VAL A 40 3.98 -2.45 12.42
C VAL A 40 2.74 -2.07 13.25
N PRO A 41 1.68 -1.50 12.64
CA PRO A 41 0.41 -1.26 13.30
C PRO A 41 -0.09 -2.51 14.05
N GLY A 42 -0.75 -2.30 15.20
CA GLY A 42 -1.34 -3.42 15.96
C GLY A 42 -2.58 -4.02 15.28
N ASP A 43 -3.23 -3.26 14.40
CA ASP A 43 -4.32 -3.74 13.56
C ASP A 43 -3.77 -4.51 12.35
N ALA A 44 -4.34 -5.70 12.09
CA ALA A 44 -3.81 -6.59 11.06
C ALA A 44 -4.05 -6.06 9.64
N ASP A 45 -5.18 -5.41 9.37
CA ASP A 45 -5.46 -4.84 8.05
C ASP A 45 -4.45 -3.71 7.76
N ALA A 46 -4.29 -2.78 8.71
CA ALA A 46 -3.34 -1.67 8.60
C ALA A 46 -1.88 -2.15 8.50
N ALA A 47 -1.51 -3.21 9.24
CA ALA A 47 -0.20 -3.83 9.15
C ALA A 47 0.11 -4.31 7.72
N TRP A 48 -0.84 -5.02 7.11
CA TRP A 48 -0.68 -5.54 5.77
C TRP A 48 -0.66 -4.45 4.69
N GLU A 49 -1.45 -3.39 4.83
CA GLU A 49 -1.39 -2.23 3.93
C GLU A 49 0.02 -1.62 3.91
N VAL A 50 0.63 -1.40 5.08
CA VAL A 50 1.99 -0.88 5.20
C VAL A 50 3.02 -1.82 4.57
N ILE A 51 2.89 -3.15 4.78
CA ILE A 51 3.79 -4.14 4.18
C ILE A 51 3.73 -4.10 2.65
N PHE A 52 2.52 -4.06 2.08
CA PHE A 52 2.36 -4.00 0.63
C PHE A 52 2.85 -2.67 0.04
N GLN A 53 2.56 -1.54 0.70
CA GLN A 53 3.04 -0.24 0.24
C GLN A 53 4.58 -0.20 0.20
N VAL A 54 5.25 -0.64 1.27
CA VAL A 54 6.72 -0.69 1.30
C VAL A 54 7.25 -1.67 0.25
N ALA A 55 6.59 -2.81 0.04
CA ALA A 55 6.98 -3.76 -0.99
C ALA A 55 6.86 -3.15 -2.40
N ASP A 56 5.84 -2.34 -2.67
CA ASP A 56 5.69 -1.61 -3.94
C ASP A 56 6.79 -0.57 -4.13
N GLU A 57 6.98 0.30 -3.13
CA GLU A 57 8.02 1.34 -3.11
C GLU A 57 9.43 0.76 -3.34
N ARG A 58 9.69 -0.46 -2.85
CA ARG A 58 10.99 -1.14 -2.96
C ARG A 58 11.09 -2.13 -4.12
N GLY A 59 10.08 -2.25 -4.98
CA GLY A 59 10.05 -3.24 -6.06
C GLY A 59 10.14 -4.69 -5.55
N ALA A 60 9.70 -4.93 -4.32
CA ALA A 60 9.71 -6.24 -3.65
C ALA A 60 8.37 -6.98 -3.75
N LEU A 61 7.35 -6.42 -4.41
CA LEU A 61 6.01 -7.05 -4.56
C LEU A 61 6.07 -8.48 -5.10
N ALA A 62 6.88 -8.74 -6.12
CA ALA A 62 7.01 -10.09 -6.69
C ALA A 62 7.59 -11.09 -5.68
N ARG A 63 8.57 -10.68 -4.87
CA ARG A 63 9.14 -11.51 -3.80
C ARG A 63 8.15 -11.76 -2.67
N LEU A 64 7.39 -10.72 -2.29
CA LEU A 64 6.34 -10.84 -1.28
C LEU A 64 5.23 -11.79 -1.74
N ALA A 65 4.77 -11.65 -2.98
CA ALA A 65 3.76 -12.53 -3.57
C ALA A 65 4.23 -14.00 -3.65
N ALA A 66 5.50 -14.24 -4.02
CA ALA A 66 6.08 -15.57 -4.01
C ALA A 66 6.14 -16.18 -2.60
N ALA A 67 6.49 -15.39 -1.58
CA ALA A 67 6.50 -15.84 -0.19
C ALA A 67 5.08 -16.18 0.32
N LEU A 68 4.09 -15.34 0.01
CA LEU A 68 2.68 -15.60 0.34
C LEU A 68 2.17 -16.88 -0.32
N LEU A 69 2.48 -17.08 -1.61
CA LEU A 69 2.09 -18.27 -2.35
C LEU A 69 2.77 -19.55 -1.82
N LYS A 70 4.02 -19.46 -1.36
CA LYS A 70 4.73 -20.58 -0.75
C LYS A 70 4.01 -21.10 0.50
N ASP A 71 3.51 -20.20 1.32
CA ASP A 71 2.86 -20.54 2.60
C ASP A 71 1.38 -20.87 2.45
N ALA A 72 0.73 -20.40 1.37
CA ALA A 72 -0.67 -20.70 1.04
C ALA A 72 -0.82 -21.08 -0.45
N PRO A 73 -0.30 -22.23 -0.87
CA PRO A 73 -0.25 -22.62 -2.30
C PRO A 73 -1.62 -22.83 -2.94
N GLN A 74 -2.66 -23.02 -2.13
CA GLN A 74 -4.04 -23.23 -2.57
C GLN A 74 -4.87 -21.93 -2.67
N ASP A 75 -4.35 -20.78 -2.23
CA ASP A 75 -5.11 -19.52 -2.32
C ASP A 75 -5.03 -18.94 -3.74
N GLU A 76 -6.17 -18.96 -4.44
CA GLU A 76 -6.28 -18.43 -5.80
C GLU A 76 -5.90 -16.96 -5.90
N THR A 77 -6.11 -16.17 -4.84
CA THR A 77 -5.76 -14.74 -4.80
C THR A 77 -4.25 -14.58 -4.92
N PHE A 78 -3.48 -15.34 -4.15
CA PHE A 78 -2.01 -15.27 -4.19
C PHE A 78 -1.45 -15.86 -5.48
N ARG A 79 -2.10 -16.89 -6.04
CA ARG A 79 -1.71 -17.44 -7.34
C ARG A 79 -2.00 -16.48 -8.49
N ALA A 80 -3.10 -15.75 -8.44
CA ALA A 80 -3.40 -14.67 -9.39
C ALA A 80 -2.39 -13.52 -9.24
N LEU A 81 -2.13 -13.07 -8.01
CA LEU A 81 -1.17 -12.00 -7.73
C LEU A 81 0.24 -12.36 -8.23
N ALA A 82 0.75 -13.56 -7.92
CA ALA A 82 2.06 -14.01 -8.37
C ALA A 82 2.17 -14.07 -9.90
N ARG A 83 1.12 -14.55 -10.59
CA ARG A 83 1.04 -14.54 -12.06
C ARG A 83 1.09 -13.13 -12.63
N THR A 84 0.27 -12.22 -12.10
CA THR A 84 0.19 -10.83 -12.56
C THR A 84 1.52 -10.10 -12.39
N LEU A 85 2.22 -10.34 -11.28
CA LEU A 85 3.51 -9.70 -10.99
C LEU A 85 4.70 -10.35 -11.72
N GLY A 86 4.46 -11.38 -12.53
CA GLY A 86 5.54 -12.14 -13.16
C GLY A 86 6.49 -12.76 -12.13
N ALA A 87 6.01 -12.99 -10.90
CA ALA A 87 6.69 -13.79 -9.90
C ALA A 87 6.59 -15.24 -10.39
N ALA A 88 7.39 -15.57 -11.40
CA ALA A 88 7.59 -16.93 -11.82
C ALA A 88 7.93 -17.69 -10.55
N THR A 89 7.06 -18.63 -10.17
CA THR A 89 7.44 -19.71 -9.29
C THR A 89 8.68 -20.29 -9.95
N ALA A 90 9.87 -19.88 -9.48
CA ALA A 90 11.11 -20.45 -9.96
C ALA A 90 10.84 -21.95 -9.87
N PRO A 91 10.82 -22.67 -11.02
CA PRO A 91 10.42 -24.06 -11.02
C PRO A 91 11.27 -24.67 -9.93
N GLU A 92 10.62 -25.21 -8.90
CA GLU A 92 11.29 -25.88 -7.80
C GLU A 92 12.40 -26.65 -8.49
N ARG A 93 13.65 -26.25 -8.25
CA ARG A 93 14.80 -26.99 -8.77
C ARG A 93 14.60 -28.31 -8.08
N SER A 94 13.88 -29.19 -8.77
CA SER A 94 13.68 -30.55 -8.41
C SER A 94 15.10 -30.98 -8.13
N SER A 95 15.37 -31.16 -6.85
CA SER A 95 16.50 -31.90 -6.36
C SER A 95 16.32 -33.27 -6.98
N ARG A 96 16.64 -33.37 -8.27
CA ARG A 96 16.95 -34.59 -8.97
C ARG A 96 18.16 -35.10 -8.21
N GLY A 97 17.88 -35.85 -7.17
CA GLY A 97 18.73 -36.96 -6.82
C GLY A 97 19.08 -37.71 -8.11
N PRO A 98 20.29 -38.28 -8.19
CA PRO A 98 20.76 -38.92 -9.40
C PRO A 98 19.72 -39.93 -9.89
N LEU A 99 19.30 -39.71 -11.14
CA LEU A 99 18.23 -40.40 -11.84
C LEU A 99 18.67 -41.85 -12.07
N VAL A 100 18.17 -42.78 -11.25
CA VAL A 100 18.15 -44.20 -11.62
C VAL A 100 17.08 -44.36 -12.69
N MET A 101 17.55 -44.66 -13.90
CA MET A 101 16.73 -45.02 -15.06
C MET A 101 15.77 -46.16 -14.71
N GLY A 102 14.47 -45.91 -14.82
CA GLY A 102 13.43 -46.92 -14.75
C GLY A 102 12.28 -46.53 -15.66
N ALA A 103 12.40 -46.87 -16.94
CA ALA A 103 11.35 -46.73 -17.94
C ALA A 103 10.20 -47.68 -17.65
N VAL A 104 8.95 -47.17 -17.65
CA VAL A 104 7.64 -47.76 -18.05
C VAL A 104 6.63 -46.64 -17.73
N GLY A 105 5.76 -46.09 -18.57
CA GLY A 105 5.08 -46.58 -19.77
C GLY A 105 3.57 -46.68 -19.49
N LEU A 106 2.79 -45.59 -19.64
CA LEU A 106 1.31 -45.55 -19.87
C LEU A 106 0.87 -44.07 -19.96
N VAL A 107 0.56 -43.44 -21.10
CA VAL A 107 -0.53 -43.62 -22.08
C VAL A 107 -1.94 -43.36 -21.52
N LEU A 108 -2.47 -42.18 -21.88
CA LEU A 108 -3.85 -41.77 -22.19
C LEU A 108 -4.98 -42.06 -21.18
N LEU A 109 -5.75 -41.03 -20.83
CA LEU A 109 -7.24 -40.96 -20.82
C LEU A 109 -7.66 -39.48 -20.59
N LEU A 110 -8.12 -38.79 -21.65
CA LEU A 110 -9.52 -38.34 -21.86
C LEU A 110 -10.06 -37.43 -20.74
N GLY A 111 -10.46 -36.17 -20.95
CA GLY A 111 -11.22 -35.66 -22.09
C GLY A 111 -12.72 -35.86 -21.86
N ALA A 112 -13.35 -35.12 -20.95
CA ALA A 112 -14.81 -34.88 -20.89
C ALA A 112 -15.14 -33.87 -19.77
N GLY A 113 -16.02 -32.90 -20.04
CA GLY A 113 -16.70 -32.15 -18.97
C GLY A 113 -16.80 -30.63 -19.11
N TRP A 114 -16.91 -30.08 -20.32
CA TRP A 114 -17.56 -28.78 -20.49
C TRP A 114 -19.06 -29.01 -20.73
N ALA A 115 -19.87 -28.09 -20.20
CA ALA A 115 -21.34 -28.02 -20.24
C ALA A 115 -22.09 -28.78 -19.14
N PHE A 116 -22.39 -28.09 -18.03
CA PHE A 116 -23.71 -28.14 -17.39
C PHE A 116 -23.83 -27.01 -16.35
N PHE A 117 -24.58 -25.95 -16.69
CA PHE A 117 -25.64 -25.30 -15.88
C PHE A 117 -25.86 -23.86 -16.34
N ALA A 118 -26.75 -23.73 -17.34
CA ALA A 118 -27.56 -22.55 -17.55
C ALA A 118 -29.03 -22.99 -17.44
N GLY A 119 -29.85 -22.25 -16.68
CA GLY A 119 -31.32 -22.35 -16.68
C GLY A 119 -31.95 -22.83 -15.36
N GLY A 120 -32.65 -21.92 -14.66
CA GLY A 120 -33.50 -22.18 -13.46
C GLY A 120 -34.83 -22.90 -13.80
N PRO A 121 -35.98 -22.69 -13.09
CA PRO A 121 -36.28 -21.78 -11.97
C PRO A 121 -37.04 -22.45 -10.79
N SER A 122 -37.38 -21.64 -9.77
CA SER A 122 -38.54 -21.70 -8.86
C SER A 122 -39.02 -23.05 -8.28
N GLY A 123 -38.86 -23.20 -6.96
CA GLY A 123 -39.61 -24.20 -6.18
C GLY A 123 -39.30 -24.16 -4.69
N ARG A 124 -40.01 -23.30 -3.94
CA ARG A 124 -40.43 -23.61 -2.55
C ARG A 124 -41.58 -24.63 -2.68
N PRO A 125 -41.71 -25.65 -1.81
CA PRO A 125 -42.11 -25.39 -0.43
C PRO A 125 -41.63 -26.42 0.63
N GLU A 126 -42.03 -26.13 1.87
CA GLU A 126 -42.32 -27.05 2.98
C GLU A 126 -41.21 -27.66 3.85
N GLU A 127 -41.27 -27.20 5.11
CA GLU A 127 -41.07 -27.93 6.35
C GLU A 127 -41.29 -29.45 6.24
N HIS A 128 -40.34 -30.23 6.77
CA HIS A 128 -40.58 -31.44 7.56
C HIS A 128 -39.37 -31.66 8.50
N SER A 129 -39.58 -31.40 9.79
CA SER A 129 -38.94 -32.10 10.91
C SER A 129 -39.71 -33.43 11.12
N PRO A 130 -39.28 -34.47 11.86
CA PRO A 130 -38.09 -34.65 12.71
C PRO A 130 -37.35 -35.99 12.48
N GLY A 131 -36.23 -36.26 13.18
CA GLY A 131 -35.74 -37.65 13.29
C GLY A 131 -34.29 -37.84 13.74
N ALA A 132 -34.14 -38.15 15.02
CA ALA A 132 -33.12 -38.96 15.68
C ALA A 132 -31.96 -39.55 14.84
N GLY A 133 -30.74 -39.27 15.29
CA GLY A 133 -29.53 -39.93 14.79
C GLY A 133 -28.31 -39.61 15.62
N SER A 134 -28.35 -39.94 16.91
CA SER A 134 -27.19 -39.90 17.80
C SER A 134 -26.13 -40.89 17.31
N LYS A 135 -25.03 -40.40 16.75
CA LYS A 135 -23.77 -41.15 16.63
C LYS A 135 -22.62 -40.24 17.05
N ALA A 136 -22.10 -40.50 18.24
CA ALA A 136 -20.84 -39.97 18.72
C ALA A 136 -19.69 -40.43 17.81
N PRO A 137 -18.79 -39.54 17.38
CA PRO A 137 -17.48 -39.94 16.90
C PRO A 137 -16.54 -40.10 18.09
N VAL A 138 -15.89 -41.26 18.11
CA VAL A 138 -14.85 -41.72 19.01
C VAL A 138 -13.68 -40.72 18.99
N ALA A 139 -13.23 -40.33 20.17
CA ALA A 139 -12.00 -39.56 20.36
C ALA A 139 -10.80 -40.48 20.08
N ASP A 140 -10.13 -40.26 18.96
CA ASP A 140 -8.79 -40.80 18.70
C ASP A 140 -7.78 -39.86 19.37
N GLU A 141 -7.10 -40.38 20.39
CA GLU A 141 -6.04 -39.75 21.15
C GLU A 141 -4.74 -39.80 20.34
N PRO A 142 -4.19 -38.67 19.86
CA PRO A 142 -2.91 -38.70 19.18
C PRO A 142 -1.78 -38.84 20.19
N ALA A 143 -1.07 -39.97 20.10
CA ALA A 143 0.15 -40.27 20.83
C ALA A 143 1.18 -39.14 20.70
N ALA A 144 1.63 -38.64 21.85
CA ALA A 144 2.70 -37.66 21.97
C ALA A 144 4.03 -38.23 21.47
N ALA A 145 4.50 -37.76 20.31
CA ALA A 145 5.86 -37.98 19.86
C ALA A 145 6.80 -36.98 20.56
N ALA A 146 7.75 -37.52 21.33
CA ALA A 146 8.76 -36.74 22.03
C ALA A 146 9.69 -35.99 21.04
N PRO A 147 10.05 -34.72 21.30
CA PRO A 147 10.96 -33.98 20.45
C PRO A 147 12.41 -34.48 20.63
N VAL A 148 13.01 -34.91 19.53
CA VAL A 148 14.44 -35.22 19.44
C VAL A 148 15.20 -33.89 19.37
N ALA A 149 16.06 -33.64 20.37
CA ALA A 149 16.88 -32.45 20.46
C ALA A 149 17.92 -32.41 19.32
N ALA A 150 17.78 -31.44 18.42
CA ALA A 150 18.80 -31.13 17.41
C ALA A 150 19.96 -30.39 18.08
N GLN A 151 21.15 -31.00 18.05
CA GLN A 151 22.40 -30.38 18.47
C GLN A 151 22.72 -29.17 17.59
N ALA A 152 22.92 -28.02 18.23
CA ALA A 152 23.46 -26.83 17.60
C ALA A 152 24.95 -27.02 17.30
N VAL A 153 25.31 -27.09 16.01
CA VAL A 153 26.69 -26.99 15.56
C VAL A 153 27.09 -25.51 15.52
N ASN A 154 27.95 -25.11 16.44
CA ASN A 154 28.63 -23.81 16.42
C ASN A 154 29.54 -23.76 15.18
N ALA A 155 29.24 -22.84 14.26
CA ALA A 155 30.16 -22.45 13.21
C ALA A 155 30.96 -21.23 13.68
N ASP A 156 32.25 -21.45 13.83
CA ASP A 156 33.27 -20.46 14.18
C ASP A 156 33.30 -19.32 13.13
N PRO A 157 33.18 -18.04 13.51
CA PRO A 157 33.29 -16.94 12.57
C PRO A 157 34.76 -16.69 12.23
N VAL A 158 35.15 -17.07 11.00
CA VAL A 158 36.44 -16.75 10.41
C VAL A 158 36.56 -15.22 10.26
N ALA A 159 37.47 -14.64 11.04
CA ALA A 159 37.84 -13.23 10.97
C ALA A 159 38.47 -12.91 9.62
N ALA A 160 37.85 -11.99 8.87
CA ALA A 160 38.44 -11.41 7.67
C ALA A 160 39.33 -10.22 8.07
N GLU A 161 40.61 -10.32 7.73
CA GLU A 161 41.60 -9.25 7.82
C GLU A 161 41.18 -8.01 7.01
N PRO A 162 41.37 -6.79 7.53
CA PRO A 162 41.20 -5.57 6.77
C PRO A 162 42.43 -5.31 5.89
N ALA A 163 42.22 -5.30 4.57
CA ALA A 163 43.24 -4.94 3.60
C ALA A 163 43.64 -3.46 3.74
N ALA A 164 44.95 -3.25 3.64
CA ALA A 164 45.68 -2.03 3.88
C ALA A 164 45.21 -0.82 3.06
N SER A 165 45.15 0.31 3.75
CA SER A 165 45.04 1.67 3.22
C SER A 165 46.31 2.01 2.42
N ALA A 166 46.15 2.22 1.11
CA ALA A 166 47.19 2.77 0.25
C ALA A 166 47.16 4.30 0.34
N ALA A 167 48.23 4.87 0.87
CA ALA A 167 48.54 6.28 0.82
C ALA A 167 48.72 6.74 -0.64
N ALA A 168 47.98 7.77 -1.05
CA ALA A 168 48.21 8.51 -2.28
C ALA A 168 48.81 9.88 -1.95
N GLU A 169 49.85 10.22 -2.69
CA GLU A 169 50.76 11.35 -2.55
C GLU A 169 50.10 12.75 -2.65
N PRO A 170 50.73 13.78 -2.06
CA PRO A 170 50.29 15.17 -2.20
C PRO A 170 50.79 15.74 -3.53
N VAL A 171 49.88 15.96 -4.49
CA VAL A 171 50.19 16.67 -5.73
C VAL A 171 49.97 18.18 -5.55
N ALA A 172 50.99 18.92 -5.94
CA ALA A 172 51.16 20.36 -5.80
C ALA A 172 50.02 21.21 -6.38
N ALA A 173 49.83 22.34 -5.70
CA ALA A 173 48.87 23.40 -6.01
C ALA A 173 49.08 23.99 -7.42
N GLN A 174 47.96 24.11 -8.16
CA GLN A 174 47.79 25.13 -9.20
C GLN A 174 46.62 26.03 -8.80
N PRO A 175 46.74 27.37 -8.95
CA PRO A 175 45.66 28.29 -8.65
C PRO A 175 44.65 28.27 -9.80
N VAL A 176 43.56 27.52 -9.61
CA VAL A 176 42.41 27.53 -10.52
C VAL A 176 41.26 28.27 -9.84
N ALA A 177 40.72 29.24 -10.56
CA ALA A 177 39.68 30.19 -10.18
C ALA A 177 38.62 29.62 -9.23
N THR A 178 38.34 30.38 -8.17
CA THR A 178 37.31 30.14 -7.17
C THR A 178 35.97 29.79 -7.84
N PRO A 179 35.49 28.53 -7.77
CA PRO A 179 34.10 28.26 -8.04
C PRO A 179 33.31 28.87 -6.88
N VAL A 180 32.49 29.87 -7.17
CA VAL A 180 31.48 30.37 -6.24
C VAL A 180 30.61 29.17 -5.88
N ALA A 181 30.80 28.65 -4.66
CA ALA A 181 29.99 27.58 -4.13
C ALA A 181 28.51 28.00 -4.24
N PRO A 182 27.64 27.19 -4.86
CA PRO A 182 26.21 27.43 -4.71
C PRO A 182 25.92 27.32 -3.22
N ALA A 183 25.51 28.44 -2.61
CA ALA A 183 25.01 28.46 -1.25
C ALA A 183 24.01 27.30 -1.11
N PRO A 184 24.03 26.55 0.01
CA PRO A 184 23.04 25.51 0.24
C PRO A 184 21.68 26.18 0.07
N SER A 185 20.98 25.80 -0.99
CA SER A 185 19.60 26.20 -1.22
C SER A 185 18.84 25.61 -0.06
N ALA A 186 18.71 26.39 1.02
CA ALA A 186 17.84 26.09 2.12
C ALA A 186 16.50 25.77 1.47
N ALA A 187 16.11 24.49 1.52
CA ALA A 187 14.75 24.10 1.26
C ALA A 187 13.93 24.90 2.27
N VAL A 188 13.43 26.05 1.84
CA VAL A 188 12.45 26.83 2.58
C VAL A 188 11.28 25.88 2.69
N ALA A 189 11.21 25.17 3.82
CA ALA A 189 10.05 24.41 4.18
C ALA A 189 8.90 25.40 4.09
N SER A 190 8.04 25.26 3.08
CA SER A 190 6.84 26.07 2.95
C SER A 190 6.14 25.98 4.31
N PRO A 191 6.05 27.10 5.06
CA PRO A 191 5.48 27.06 6.38
C PRO A 191 4.06 26.52 6.24
N ALA A 192 3.74 25.49 7.03
CA ALA A 192 2.38 24.99 7.09
C ALA A 192 1.44 26.18 7.30
N PRO A 193 0.38 26.35 6.51
CA PRO A 193 -0.54 27.47 6.64
C PRO A 193 -1.03 27.52 8.09
N SER A 194 -0.64 28.58 8.80
CA SER A 194 -1.01 28.79 10.20
C SER A 194 -2.53 28.88 10.32
N ALA A 195 -3.10 28.27 11.36
CA ALA A 195 -4.54 28.04 11.53
C ALA A 195 -5.45 29.29 11.62
N VAL A 196 -4.90 30.50 11.38
CA VAL A 196 -5.61 31.80 11.40
C VAL A 196 -5.66 32.42 10.00
N ALA A 197 -5.51 31.62 8.96
CA ALA A 197 -5.41 32.11 7.58
C ALA A 197 -6.78 32.34 6.92
N LYS A 198 -6.97 33.53 6.36
CA LYS A 198 -8.10 33.90 5.50
C LYS A 198 -7.87 33.34 4.11
N GLY A 199 -8.69 32.37 3.69
CA GLY A 199 -8.62 31.64 2.41
C GLY A 199 -9.79 31.94 1.49
N ALA A 200 -9.95 31.15 0.42
CA ALA A 200 -10.79 31.52 -0.71
C ALA A 200 -12.26 31.73 -0.34
N THR A 201 -12.76 32.95 -0.52
CA THR A 201 -14.13 33.31 -0.16
C THR A 201 -15.07 33.04 -1.33
N ILE A 202 -16.15 32.32 -1.03
CA ILE A 202 -17.22 32.04 -1.98
C ILE A 202 -18.44 32.84 -1.52
N THR A 203 -18.88 33.78 -2.36
CA THR A 203 -19.99 34.71 -2.04
C THR A 203 -21.32 33.99 -1.76
N ARG A 204 -21.51 32.80 -2.34
CA ARG A 204 -22.60 31.89 -2.00
C ARG A 204 -22.08 30.47 -2.02
N LEU A 205 -21.82 29.92 -0.83
CA LEU A 205 -21.47 28.52 -0.66
C LEU A 205 -22.66 27.64 -1.03
N PRO A 206 -22.46 26.55 -1.79
CA PRO A 206 -23.50 25.55 -2.00
C PRO A 206 -24.01 25.01 -0.66
N VAL A 207 -25.26 24.54 -0.65
CA VAL A 207 -25.84 23.84 0.49
C VAL A 207 -24.90 22.67 0.87
N GLY A 208 -24.38 22.69 2.09
CA GLY A 208 -23.41 21.70 2.59
C GLY A 208 -21.96 22.19 2.73
N CYS A 209 -21.57 23.27 2.04
CA CYS A 209 -20.31 23.97 2.35
C CYS A 209 -20.50 25.06 3.43
N THR A 210 -21.71 25.18 3.96
CA THR A 210 -22.13 26.11 5.00
C THR A 210 -21.93 25.47 6.38
N GLY A 211 -21.27 26.16 7.31
CA GLY A 211 -21.09 25.66 8.68
C GLY A 211 -19.81 26.11 9.36
N ALA A 212 -18.81 26.59 8.61
CA ALA A 212 -17.70 27.32 9.19
C ALA A 212 -18.11 28.79 9.42
N PRO A 213 -17.75 29.40 10.57
CA PRO A 213 -17.84 30.83 10.80
C PRO A 213 -17.21 31.64 9.65
N ALA A 214 -17.70 32.86 9.44
CA ALA A 214 -17.15 33.75 8.42
C ALA A 214 -15.65 33.97 8.67
N GLY A 215 -14.83 33.71 7.65
CA GLY A 215 -13.37 33.81 7.75
C GLY A 215 -12.66 32.52 8.20
N GLU A 216 -13.37 31.45 8.56
CA GLU A 216 -12.75 30.15 8.88
C GLU A 216 -12.64 29.22 7.67
N ILE A 217 -11.60 28.37 7.67
CA ILE A 217 -11.36 27.37 6.63
C ILE A 217 -12.43 26.27 6.71
N VAL A 218 -13.26 26.22 5.68
CA VAL A 218 -14.22 25.13 5.44
C VAL A 218 -13.48 23.87 5.03
N GLY A 219 -12.44 23.99 4.21
CA GLY A 219 -11.63 22.87 3.75
C GLY A 219 -10.68 23.25 2.63
N TYR A 220 -10.27 22.28 1.83
CA TYR A 220 -9.30 22.44 0.74
C TYR A 220 -9.81 21.68 -0.49
N TRP A 221 -9.72 22.29 -1.67
CA TRP A 221 -9.92 21.55 -2.92
C TRP A 221 -8.62 21.35 -3.67
N TYR A 222 -8.54 20.26 -4.42
CA TYR A 222 -7.41 19.95 -5.30
C TYR A 222 -7.58 20.64 -6.66
N ALA A 223 -6.67 21.56 -6.99
CA ALA A 223 -6.73 22.35 -8.22
C ALA A 223 -6.06 21.66 -9.42
N GLY A 224 -5.34 20.56 -9.20
CA GLY A 224 -4.61 19.86 -10.26
C GLY A 224 -3.12 20.21 -10.28
N GLU A 225 -2.51 19.99 -11.43
CA GLU A 225 -1.07 20.22 -11.65
C GLU A 225 -0.75 21.68 -12.03
N LYS A 226 -1.77 22.41 -12.48
CA LYS A 226 -1.67 23.82 -12.85
C LYS A 226 -2.19 24.67 -11.70
N LYS A 227 -1.45 25.72 -11.37
CA LYS A 227 -1.88 26.71 -10.39
C LYS A 227 -3.17 27.39 -10.90
N PRO A 228 -4.28 27.38 -10.14
CA PRO A 228 -5.58 27.83 -10.64
C PRO A 228 -5.75 29.35 -10.72
N GLY A 229 -4.82 30.13 -10.15
CA GLY A 229 -4.83 31.59 -10.12
C GLY A 229 -3.91 32.14 -9.02
N GLU A 230 -3.86 33.47 -8.89
CA GLU A 230 -3.12 34.17 -7.83
C GLU A 230 -4.01 34.59 -6.64
N GLN A 231 -3.38 34.99 -5.55
CA GLN A 231 -4.10 35.56 -4.40
C GLN A 231 -4.87 36.83 -4.82
N GLY A 232 -6.15 36.90 -4.46
CA GLY A 232 -7.08 37.98 -4.79
C GLY A 232 -7.85 37.74 -6.10
N GLU A 233 -7.43 36.80 -6.94
CA GLU A 233 -8.06 36.52 -8.22
C GLU A 233 -9.38 35.76 -8.05
N THR A 234 -10.35 36.01 -8.94
CA THR A 234 -11.57 35.20 -9.03
C THR A 234 -11.40 34.14 -10.11
N VAL A 235 -11.39 32.88 -9.70
CA VAL A 235 -11.24 31.73 -10.57
C VAL A 235 -12.61 31.10 -10.81
N THR A 236 -12.90 30.72 -12.06
CA THR A 236 -14.08 29.92 -12.39
C THR A 236 -13.69 28.45 -12.45
N LEU A 237 -14.36 27.59 -11.69
CA LEU A 237 -14.08 26.16 -11.70
C LEU A 237 -14.49 25.53 -13.03
N ASP A 238 -13.58 24.83 -13.68
CA ASP A 238 -13.79 24.13 -14.96
C ASP A 238 -14.45 22.75 -14.79
N ARG A 239 -14.46 22.23 -13.56
CA ARG A 239 -15.06 20.97 -13.13
C ARG A 239 -15.59 21.06 -11.71
N ASP A 240 -16.34 20.05 -11.29
CA ASP A 240 -16.76 19.93 -9.90
C ASP A 240 -15.54 19.74 -9.00
N ALA A 241 -15.43 20.54 -7.94
CA ALA A 241 -14.31 20.50 -7.01
C ALA A 241 -14.76 20.00 -5.64
N ARG A 242 -14.18 18.88 -5.20
CA ARG A 242 -14.47 18.28 -3.90
C ARG A 242 -13.67 18.99 -2.82
N VAL A 243 -14.36 19.59 -1.86
CA VAL A 243 -13.77 20.30 -0.72
C VAL A 243 -13.61 19.32 0.43
N ARG A 244 -12.37 19.12 0.84
CA ARG A 244 -11.97 18.15 1.86
C ARG A 244 -11.60 18.87 3.14
N VAL A 245 -11.88 18.25 4.29
CA VAL A 245 -11.53 18.86 5.60
C VAL A 245 -10.02 19.06 5.77
N ASP A 246 -9.20 18.28 5.08
CA ASP A 246 -7.75 18.38 5.16
C ASP A 246 -7.10 18.18 3.78
N TYR A 247 -5.83 18.52 3.66
CA TYR A 247 -5.02 18.33 2.45
C TYR A 247 -3.84 17.40 2.71
N PRO A 248 -3.26 16.75 1.69
CA PRO A 248 -2.12 15.85 1.86
C PRO A 248 -0.93 16.58 2.50
N ARG A 249 -0.55 16.16 3.70
CA ARG A 249 0.62 16.67 4.42
C ARG A 249 1.27 15.56 5.24
N ARG A 250 2.47 15.81 5.75
CA ARG A 250 3.23 14.79 6.50
C ARG A 250 2.46 14.26 7.71
N GLU A 251 1.74 15.13 8.40
CA GLU A 251 0.98 14.84 9.62
C GLU A 251 -0.20 13.89 9.37
N ASN A 252 -0.75 13.88 8.15
CA ASN A 252 -1.81 12.95 7.76
C ASN A 252 -1.31 11.88 6.79
N HIS A 253 -0.01 11.58 6.81
CA HIS A 253 0.62 10.58 5.94
C HIS A 253 0.39 10.83 4.44
N ASN A 254 0.27 12.11 4.04
CA ASN A 254 -0.08 12.53 2.69
C ASN A 254 -1.39 11.90 2.19
N ASN A 255 -2.36 11.72 3.08
CA ASN A 255 -3.62 11.07 2.76
C ASN A 255 -4.45 11.95 1.81
N PHE A 256 -4.60 11.50 0.56
CA PHE A 256 -5.45 12.13 -0.46
C PHE A 256 -6.92 11.71 -0.35
N GLN A 257 -7.36 11.06 0.73
CA GLN A 257 -8.72 10.52 0.93
C GLN A 257 -9.38 11.05 2.20
N THR A 258 -8.93 12.21 2.68
CA THR A 258 -9.57 12.93 3.78
C THR A 258 -11.06 13.18 3.48
N HIS A 259 -11.89 13.13 4.52
CA HIS A 259 -13.34 13.27 4.43
C HIS A 259 -13.75 14.49 3.57
N GLU A 260 -14.70 14.27 2.67
CA GLU A 260 -15.25 15.32 1.82
C GLU A 260 -16.34 16.04 2.60
N ARG A 261 -16.17 17.35 2.78
CA ARG A 261 -17.16 18.17 3.48
C ARG A 261 -18.28 18.61 2.53
N CYS A 262 -17.92 18.94 1.29
CA CYS A 262 -18.89 19.36 0.28
C CYS A 262 -18.29 19.33 -1.14
N VAL A 263 -19.11 19.66 -2.14
CA VAL A 263 -18.70 19.77 -3.54
C VAL A 263 -19.07 21.16 -4.08
N LEU A 264 -18.10 21.83 -4.72
CA LEU A 264 -18.31 23.06 -5.47
C LEU A 264 -18.63 22.69 -6.92
N PRO A 265 -19.82 23.03 -7.44
CA PRO A 265 -20.17 22.72 -8.82
C PRO A 265 -19.26 23.43 -9.83
N ARG A 266 -19.08 22.82 -11.00
CA ARG A 266 -18.50 23.47 -12.18
C ARG A 266 -19.18 24.81 -12.46
N GLY A 267 -18.38 25.80 -12.88
CA GLY A 267 -18.85 27.17 -13.15
C GLY A 267 -18.97 28.03 -11.89
N THR A 268 -18.78 27.47 -10.70
CA THR A 268 -18.67 28.26 -9.46
C THR A 268 -17.49 29.21 -9.59
N ARG A 269 -17.73 30.50 -9.30
CA ARG A 269 -16.69 31.52 -9.20
C ARG A 269 -16.22 31.62 -7.76
N VAL A 270 -14.93 31.47 -7.55
CA VAL A 270 -14.31 31.51 -6.22
C VAL A 270 -13.22 32.56 -6.20
N LYS A 271 -13.27 33.46 -5.20
CA LYS A 271 -12.20 34.44 -4.99
C LYS A 271 -11.11 33.84 -4.10
N VAL A 272 -9.89 33.75 -4.61
CA VAL A 272 -8.74 33.09 -3.96
C VAL A 272 -8.12 34.04 -2.93
N GLU A 273 -8.70 34.19 -1.73
CA GLU A 273 -8.13 35.12 -0.72
C GLU A 273 -6.78 34.67 -0.17
N GLN A 274 -6.48 33.37 -0.19
CA GLN A 274 -5.14 32.84 0.10
C GLN A 274 -4.61 32.14 -1.14
N GLY A 275 -3.37 32.44 -1.49
CA GLY A 275 -2.71 31.87 -2.66
C GLY A 275 -2.76 30.33 -2.64
N PRO A 276 -2.92 29.67 -3.80
CA PRO A 276 -2.79 28.23 -3.89
C PRO A 276 -1.40 27.81 -3.42
N PHE A 277 -1.29 26.65 -2.78
CA PHE A 277 0.00 26.11 -2.34
C PHE A 277 0.24 24.72 -2.92
N ASP A 278 1.51 24.40 -3.14
CA ASP A 278 1.94 23.08 -3.61
C ASP A 278 2.12 22.15 -2.41
N ALA A 279 1.22 21.17 -2.29
CA ALA A 279 1.28 20.19 -1.21
C ALA A 279 2.16 18.98 -1.56
N SER A 280 2.38 18.70 -2.86
CA SER A 280 3.04 17.47 -3.28
C SER A 280 3.53 17.54 -4.73
N LYS A 281 4.70 18.19 -4.93
CA LYS A 281 5.47 18.17 -6.19
C LYS A 281 4.66 18.59 -7.42
N GLY A 282 4.17 19.81 -7.41
CA GLY A 282 3.36 20.38 -8.49
C GLY A 282 1.87 20.10 -8.36
N ARG A 283 1.39 19.67 -7.18
CA ARG A 283 -0.04 19.43 -6.92
C ARG A 283 -0.61 20.55 -6.08
N TRP A 284 -1.39 21.40 -6.72
CA TRP A 284 -1.90 22.62 -6.11
C TRP A 284 -3.18 22.39 -5.34
N TRP A 285 -3.23 22.96 -4.14
CA TRP A 285 -4.40 22.96 -3.27
C TRP A 285 -4.82 24.39 -2.95
N VAL A 286 -6.13 24.60 -2.84
CA VAL A 286 -6.70 25.91 -2.54
C VAL A 286 -7.53 25.80 -1.26
N PRO A 287 -7.22 26.59 -0.23
CA PRO A 287 -8.05 26.66 0.97
C PRO A 287 -9.36 27.37 0.66
N VAL A 288 -10.47 26.83 1.13
CA VAL A 288 -11.83 27.36 0.99
C VAL A 288 -12.25 27.92 2.33
N VAL A 289 -12.74 29.15 2.35
CA VAL A 289 -13.20 29.84 3.55
C VAL A 289 -14.67 30.17 3.48
N GLY A 290 -15.30 30.08 4.65
CA GLY A 290 -16.70 30.44 4.86
C GLY A 290 -16.91 31.91 4.51
N GLY A 291 -17.75 32.17 3.50
CA GLY A 291 -18.26 33.50 3.21
C GLY A 291 -19.28 33.91 4.28
N GLY A 292 -19.14 35.13 4.80
CA GLY A 292 -20.15 35.81 5.62
C GLY A 292 -21.12 36.61 4.77
#